data_AF-A0A837FY08-F1
#
_entry.id   AF-A0A837FY08-F1
#
_cell.length_a   1.000
_cell.length_b   1.000
_cell.length_c   1.000
_cell.angle_alpha   90.00
_cell.angle_beta   90.00
_cell.angle_gamma   90.00
#
_symmetry.space_group_name_H-M   'P 1'
#
loop_
_entity.id
_entity.type
_entity.pdbx_description
1 polymer ?
#
loop_
_entity_poly.entity_id
_entity_poly.type
_entity_poly.pdbx_seq_one_letter_code
_entity_poly.pdbx_strand_id
1 'polypeptide(L)'
;SSSQTGAVSGEATIQDSGEGNDDDRPEITSISSPTVDEGGTAVFDVTLSNQSELATPVTMTLVNGTAESDDYTSNQITVNFADGTSTVVNAVNGEFSFDVPAGNSSYTVSVETTDDNDEPVYEGDETFTLSGASSSQTG
;
A
#
# COMPACT_ATOMS: atom_id res chain seq x y z
N SER A 1 -10.23 -27.58 62.82
CA SER A 1 -9.86 -27.75 61.40
C SER A 1 -11.10 -27.46 60.58
N SER A 2 -11.18 -26.29 59.97
CA SER A 2 -12.24 -25.96 59.01
C SER A 2 -11.54 -25.65 57.70
N SER A 3 -11.57 -26.64 56.81
CA SER A 3 -10.97 -26.59 55.48
C SER A 3 -11.59 -25.43 54.70
N GLN A 4 -10.80 -24.40 54.45
CA GLN A 4 -11.15 -23.33 53.53
C GLN A 4 -11.03 -23.90 52.11
N THR A 5 -12.13 -24.44 51.58
CA THR A 5 -12.24 -24.68 50.13
C THR A 5 -12.72 -23.38 49.50
N GLY A 6 -11.82 -22.41 49.36
CA GLY A 6 -12.07 -21.25 48.52
C GLY A 6 -12.00 -21.67 47.07
N ALA A 7 -13.04 -21.43 46.29
CA ALA A 7 -12.94 -21.53 44.84
C ALA A 7 -11.89 -20.52 44.37
N VAL A 8 -10.79 -21.02 43.80
CA VAL A 8 -9.78 -20.19 43.13
C VAL A 8 -10.24 -20.05 41.68
N SER A 9 -10.56 -18.84 41.28
CA SER A 9 -10.70 -18.50 39.86
C SER A 9 -9.44 -17.78 39.40
N GLY A 10 -8.94 -18.16 38.23
CA GLY A 10 -8.01 -17.35 37.45
C GLY A 10 -8.80 -16.65 36.35
N GLU A 11 -8.50 -15.38 36.12
CA GLU A 11 -8.98 -14.66 34.95
C GLU A 11 -7.87 -14.66 33.89
N ALA A 12 -8.22 -14.99 32.65
CA ALA A 12 -7.38 -14.74 31.49
C ALA A 12 -7.96 -13.53 30.76
N THR A 13 -7.16 -12.48 30.61
CA THR A 13 -7.47 -11.36 29.73
C THR A 13 -6.73 -11.55 28.42
N ILE A 14 -7.46 -11.58 27.30
CA ILE A 14 -6.86 -11.37 25.99
C ILE A 14 -6.82 -9.85 25.78
N GLN A 15 -5.63 -9.31 25.51
CA GLN A 15 -5.47 -7.94 25.01
C GLN A 15 -5.83 -7.99 23.52
N ASP A 16 -6.93 -7.36 23.15
CA ASP A 16 -7.36 -7.20 21.76
C ASP A 16 -6.67 -5.97 21.13
N SER A 17 -6.47 -6.07 19.83
CA SER A 17 -5.70 -5.23 18.91
C SER A 17 -5.93 -3.71 19.04
N GLY A 18 -4.86 -2.95 19.29
CA GLY A 18 -4.68 -1.62 18.71
C GLY A 18 -5.45 -0.42 19.30
N GLU A 19 -5.84 -0.42 20.58
CA GLU A 19 -6.27 0.83 21.23
C GLU A 19 -5.54 1.07 22.58
N GLY A 20 -4.60 2.03 22.55
CA GLY A 20 -3.71 2.48 23.62
C GLY A 20 -2.63 3.39 23.02
N ASN A 21 -1.74 4.02 23.81
CA ASN A 21 -0.60 4.83 23.30
C ASN A 21 0.46 4.01 22.51
N ASP A 22 0.09 2.83 22.00
CA ASP A 22 0.91 1.91 21.20
C ASP A 22 0.15 1.73 19.88
N ASP A 23 0.22 2.75 19.02
CA ASP A 23 -0.35 2.64 17.68
C ASP A 23 0.61 1.81 16.81
N ASP A 24 0.45 0.49 16.87
CA ASP A 24 1.22 -0.48 16.08
C ASP A 24 0.74 -0.59 14.62
N ARG A 25 -0.24 0.23 14.20
CA ARG A 25 -0.71 0.20 12.82
C ARG A 25 0.42 0.69 11.90
N PRO A 26 0.73 -0.05 10.84
CA PRO A 26 1.92 0.23 10.06
C PRO A 26 1.76 1.50 9.22
N GLU A 27 2.78 2.36 9.24
CA GLU A 27 2.86 3.58 8.45
C GLU A 27 3.63 3.36 7.15
N ILE A 28 3.28 4.06 6.07
CA ILE A 28 4.14 4.11 4.87
C ILE A 28 5.36 4.98 5.19
N THR A 29 6.54 4.39 5.06
CA THR A 29 7.83 5.05 5.38
C THR A 29 8.62 5.45 4.14
N SER A 30 8.43 4.76 3.02
CA SER A 30 9.06 5.12 1.75
C SER A 30 8.29 4.58 0.55
N ILE A 31 8.34 5.33 -0.55
CA ILE A 31 7.93 4.92 -1.89
C ILE A 31 9.14 5.18 -2.81
N SER A 32 9.54 4.19 -3.62
CA SER A 32 10.66 4.37 -4.56
C SER A 32 10.29 5.27 -5.74
N SER A 33 11.29 5.66 -6.54
CA SER A 33 11.09 6.49 -7.74
C SER A 33 11.74 5.81 -8.94
N PRO A 34 11.04 4.85 -9.58
CA PRO A 34 11.59 4.10 -10.71
C PRO A 34 11.71 4.97 -11.96
N THR A 35 12.59 4.56 -12.87
CA THR A 35 12.67 5.06 -14.25
C THR A 35 12.42 3.89 -15.17
N VAL A 36 11.53 4.06 -16.14
CA VAL A 36 11.15 3.03 -17.11
C VAL A 36 11.05 3.65 -18.49
N ASP A 37 11.37 2.87 -19.52
CA ASP A 37 11.11 3.25 -20.90
C ASP A 37 9.58 3.20 -21.18
N GLU A 38 9.12 3.99 -22.14
CA GLU A 38 7.73 3.94 -22.63
C GLU A 38 7.34 2.53 -23.09
N GLY A 39 6.08 2.16 -22.86
CA GLY A 39 5.57 0.81 -23.07
C GLY A 39 6.05 -0.24 -22.07
N GLY A 40 6.79 0.16 -21.04
CA GLY A 40 7.21 -0.67 -19.92
C GLY A 40 6.26 -0.59 -18.73
N THR A 41 6.68 -1.21 -17.61
CA THR A 41 5.93 -1.15 -16.35
C THR A 41 6.75 -0.39 -15.31
N ALA A 42 6.21 0.73 -14.81
CA ALA A 42 6.75 1.41 -13.65
C ALA A 42 6.37 0.64 -12.37
N VAL A 43 7.38 0.14 -11.65
CA VAL A 43 7.19 -0.62 -10.41
C VAL A 43 7.71 0.20 -9.23
N PHE A 44 6.78 0.68 -8.40
CA PHE A 44 7.08 1.41 -7.16
C PHE A 44 7.18 0.42 -6.00
N ASP A 45 8.30 0.43 -5.29
CA ASP A 45 8.49 -0.30 -4.05
C ASP A 45 7.98 0.54 -2.88
N VAL A 46 7.09 -0.03 -2.07
CA VAL A 46 6.52 0.65 -0.91
C VAL A 46 6.86 -0.12 0.35
N THR A 47 7.39 0.59 1.35
CA THR A 47 7.81 0.03 2.64
C THR A 47 6.96 0.56 3.77
N LEU A 48 6.56 -0.34 4.66
CA LEU A 48 5.83 -0.03 5.88
C LEU A 48 6.76 -0.06 7.12
N SER A 49 6.42 0.70 8.16
CA SER A 49 7.20 0.78 9.41
C SER A 49 7.36 -0.56 10.13
N ASN A 50 6.35 -1.42 10.04
CA ASN A 50 6.29 -2.74 10.65
C ASN A 50 5.28 -3.63 9.90
N GLN A 51 5.23 -4.91 10.25
CA GLN A 51 4.14 -5.79 9.85
C GLN A 51 2.93 -5.55 10.75
N SER A 52 1.73 -5.73 10.22
CA SER A 52 0.49 -5.78 11.00
C SER A 52 0.03 -7.23 11.17
N GLU A 53 -0.62 -7.52 12.30
CA GLU A 53 -1.33 -8.79 12.52
C GLU A 53 -2.71 -8.83 11.82
N LEU A 54 -3.18 -7.67 11.35
CA LEU A 54 -4.45 -7.49 10.67
C LEU A 54 -4.24 -6.90 9.27
N ALA A 55 -5.24 -7.09 8.41
CA ALA A 55 -5.27 -6.40 7.12
C ALA A 55 -5.26 -4.88 7.35
N THR A 56 -4.38 -4.16 6.65
CA THR A 56 -4.20 -2.72 6.84
C THR A 56 -4.73 -1.95 5.62
N PRO A 57 -5.75 -1.10 5.78
CA PRO A 57 -6.23 -0.27 4.70
C PRO A 57 -5.22 0.82 4.35
N VAL A 58 -4.99 0.97 3.04
CA VAL A 58 -4.10 1.96 2.44
C VAL A 58 -4.87 2.72 1.37
N THR A 59 -4.66 4.04 1.33
CA THR A 59 -5.11 4.89 0.22
C THR A 59 -3.90 5.50 -0.46
N MET A 60 -3.93 5.49 -1.78
CA MET A 60 -2.89 6.01 -2.63
C MET A 60 -3.45 6.96 -3.67
N THR A 61 -2.61 7.88 -4.12
CA THR A 61 -2.92 8.86 -5.14
C THR A 61 -1.80 8.89 -6.17
N LEU A 62 -2.20 8.68 -7.43
CA LEU A 62 -1.38 8.84 -8.62
C LEU A 62 -1.68 10.22 -9.23
N VAL A 63 -0.64 11.01 -9.47
CA VAL A 63 -0.78 12.39 -9.95
C VAL A 63 0.15 12.59 -11.15
N ASN A 64 -0.41 13.16 -12.23
CA ASN A 64 0.35 13.61 -13.39
C ASN A 64 1.41 14.63 -12.96
N GLY A 65 2.64 14.44 -13.43
CA GLY A 65 3.69 15.44 -13.37
C GLY A 65 3.73 16.20 -14.69
N THR A 66 4.70 15.84 -15.54
CA THR A 66 4.73 16.27 -16.94
C THR A 66 4.05 15.28 -17.88
N ALA A 67 3.94 13.99 -17.48
CA ALA A 67 3.18 13.00 -18.22
C ALA A 67 1.68 13.31 -18.11
N GLU A 68 0.96 13.19 -19.20
CA GLU A 68 -0.48 13.25 -19.31
C GLU A 68 -1.12 11.89 -18.99
N SER A 69 -2.46 11.85 -18.99
CA SER A 69 -3.21 10.66 -18.54
C SER A 69 -3.20 9.50 -19.54
N ASP A 70 -2.79 9.76 -20.78
CA ASP A 70 -2.73 8.77 -21.86
C ASP A 70 -1.34 8.09 -21.93
N ASP A 71 -0.31 8.67 -21.29
CA ASP A 71 1.08 8.14 -21.29
C ASP A 71 1.26 6.96 -20.32
N TYR A 72 0.26 6.69 -19.48
CA TYR A 72 0.24 5.53 -18.61
C TYR A 72 -1.18 5.11 -18.23
N THR A 73 -1.35 3.85 -17.82
CA THR A 73 -2.64 3.32 -17.39
C THR A 73 -3.00 3.85 -15.99
N SER A 74 -3.63 5.02 -15.96
CA SER A 74 -4.02 5.70 -14.72
C SER A 74 -5.25 5.10 -14.03
N ASN A 75 -6.01 4.22 -14.69
CA ASN A 75 -7.30 3.71 -14.19
C ASN A 75 -7.24 2.32 -13.56
N GLN A 76 -6.22 1.51 -13.86
CA GLN A 76 -6.10 0.14 -13.35
C GLN A 76 -4.68 -0.10 -12.85
N ILE A 77 -4.56 -0.44 -11.57
CA ILE A 77 -3.29 -0.55 -10.86
C ILE A 77 -3.17 -1.96 -10.30
N THR A 78 -2.01 -2.59 -10.50
CA THR A 78 -1.72 -3.90 -9.89
C THR A 78 -0.87 -3.71 -8.65
N VAL A 79 -1.30 -4.30 -7.53
CA VAL A 79 -0.55 -4.31 -6.28
C VAL A 79 -0.12 -5.75 -5.98
N ASN A 80 1.18 -5.97 -5.80
CA ASN A 80 1.74 -7.27 -5.42
C ASN A 80 2.28 -7.20 -3.99
N PHE A 81 1.93 -8.17 -3.18
CA PHE A 81 2.33 -8.26 -1.78
C PHE A 81 3.53 -9.19 -1.61
N ALA A 82 4.30 -9.02 -0.53
CA ALA A 82 5.49 -9.81 -0.25
C ALA A 82 5.20 -11.30 0.00
N ASP A 83 3.97 -11.64 0.42
CA ASP A 83 3.48 -13.01 0.55
C ASP A 83 3.17 -13.71 -0.80
N GLY A 84 3.31 -13.00 -1.92
CA GLY A 84 3.08 -13.50 -3.27
C GLY A 84 1.63 -13.40 -3.75
N THR A 85 0.72 -12.85 -2.95
CA THR A 85 -0.64 -12.50 -3.39
C THR A 85 -0.63 -11.16 -4.13
N SER A 86 -1.70 -10.91 -4.90
CA SER A 86 -1.87 -9.65 -5.61
C SER A 86 -3.33 -9.24 -5.70
N THR A 87 -3.55 -7.95 -5.95
CA THR A 87 -4.86 -7.39 -6.24
C THR A 87 -4.77 -6.40 -7.39
N VAL A 88 -5.87 -6.24 -8.12
CA VAL A 88 -6.01 -5.22 -9.16
C VAL A 88 -7.10 -4.27 -8.70
N VAL A 89 -6.76 -2.98 -8.62
CA VAL A 89 -7.67 -1.93 -8.16
C VAL A 89 -7.89 -0.90 -9.25
N ASN A 90 -9.11 -0.37 -9.27
CA ASN A 90 -9.44 0.73 -10.15
C ASN A 90 -9.16 2.04 -9.43
N ALA A 91 -8.45 2.95 -10.08
CA ALA A 91 -8.29 4.30 -9.60
C ALA A 91 -9.37 5.21 -10.17
N VAL A 92 -9.87 6.13 -9.36
CA VAL A 92 -10.87 7.12 -9.73
C VAL A 92 -10.26 8.49 -9.44
N ASN A 93 -10.06 9.29 -10.50
CA ASN A 93 -9.36 10.57 -10.41
C ASN A 93 -7.97 10.45 -9.75
N GLY A 94 -7.23 9.38 -10.08
CA GLY A 94 -5.90 9.09 -9.53
C GLY A 94 -5.90 8.47 -8.13
N GLU A 95 -7.03 8.44 -7.42
CA GLU A 95 -7.11 7.84 -6.08
C GLU A 95 -7.56 6.37 -6.15
N PHE A 96 -6.91 5.51 -5.35
CA PHE A 96 -7.30 4.11 -5.18
C PHE A 96 -6.97 3.63 -3.76
N SER A 97 -7.70 2.60 -3.32
CA SER A 97 -7.51 2.00 -1.99
C SER A 97 -7.51 0.47 -2.08
N PHE A 98 -6.77 -0.15 -1.16
CA PHE A 98 -6.69 -1.60 -1.01
C PHE A 98 -6.30 -1.95 0.43
N ASP A 99 -6.43 -3.23 0.78
CA ASP A 99 -5.97 -3.77 2.04
C ASP A 99 -4.64 -4.51 1.84
N VAL A 100 -3.61 -4.11 2.60
CA VAL A 100 -2.37 -4.88 2.74
C VAL A 100 -2.65 -6.09 3.64
N PRO A 101 -2.44 -7.34 3.19
CA PRO A 101 -2.69 -8.50 4.03
C PRO A 101 -1.76 -8.53 5.25
N ALA A 102 -2.26 -9.11 6.35
CA ALA A 102 -1.47 -9.31 7.57
C ALA A 102 -0.14 -10.01 7.29
N GLY A 103 0.90 -9.64 8.04
CA GLY A 103 2.27 -10.17 7.90
C GLY A 103 3.10 -9.54 6.78
N ASN A 104 2.53 -8.64 5.96
CA ASN A 104 3.30 -7.89 4.97
C ASN A 104 3.81 -6.57 5.56
N SER A 105 5.08 -6.25 5.31
CA SER A 105 5.70 -4.95 5.61
C SER A 105 6.15 -4.20 4.36
N SER A 106 5.84 -4.75 3.18
CA SER A 106 6.14 -4.12 1.89
C SER A 106 5.21 -4.67 0.81
N TYR A 107 5.04 -3.88 -0.24
CA TYR A 107 4.33 -4.26 -1.45
C TYR A 107 4.88 -3.44 -2.62
N THR A 108 4.55 -3.86 -3.83
CA THR A 108 4.87 -3.12 -5.05
C THR A 108 3.59 -2.63 -5.71
N VAL A 109 3.62 -1.42 -6.26
CA VAL A 109 2.56 -0.86 -7.11
C VAL A 109 3.08 -0.82 -8.55
N SER A 110 2.40 -1.51 -9.46
CA SER A 110 2.75 -1.59 -10.88
C SER A 110 1.78 -0.76 -11.71
N VAL A 111 2.34 0.13 -12.52
CA VAL A 111 1.62 1.02 -13.44
C VAL A 111 2.22 0.84 -14.82
N GLU A 112 1.41 0.42 -15.79
CA GLU A 112 1.84 0.26 -17.18
C GLU A 112 1.98 1.64 -17.84
N THR A 113 3.09 1.90 -18.53
CA THR A 113 3.25 3.09 -19.38
C THR A 113 2.81 2.75 -20.81
N THR A 114 2.38 3.76 -21.54
CA THR A 114 1.98 3.65 -22.95
C THR A 114 3.20 3.95 -23.82
N ASP A 115 3.32 3.24 -24.93
CA ASP A 115 4.26 3.57 -26.01
C ASP A 115 3.41 4.05 -27.19
N ASP A 116 3.53 5.32 -27.55
CA ASP A 116 2.81 5.95 -28.64
C ASP A 116 3.51 5.72 -30.00
N ASN A 117 3.88 4.47 -30.26
CA ASN A 117 4.54 3.91 -31.45
C ASN A 117 4.05 4.39 -32.85
N ASP A 118 3.02 5.22 -32.96
CA ASP A 118 2.54 5.83 -34.19
C ASP A 118 3.23 7.18 -34.55
N GLU A 119 3.85 7.90 -33.61
CA GLU A 119 4.76 9.03 -33.89
C GLU A 119 5.92 9.08 -32.88
N PRO A 120 7.07 8.41 -33.13
CA PRO A 120 8.19 8.32 -32.19
C PRO A 120 8.97 9.64 -32.10
N VAL A 121 8.30 10.69 -31.63
CA VAL A 121 8.89 11.96 -31.25
C VAL A 121 9.28 11.79 -29.79
N TYR A 122 10.58 11.78 -29.52
CA TYR A 122 11.06 11.89 -28.15
C TYR A 122 10.57 13.22 -27.57
N GLU A 123 9.55 13.17 -26.70
CA GLU A 123 8.95 14.35 -26.06
C GLU A 123 9.76 14.85 -24.86
N GLY A 124 10.74 14.04 -24.41
CA GLY A 124 11.58 14.30 -23.25
C GLY A 124 11.30 13.30 -22.15
N ASP A 125 12.03 13.42 -21.04
CA ASP A 125 11.75 12.62 -19.86
C ASP A 125 10.49 13.15 -19.17
N GLU A 126 9.49 12.29 -19.01
CA GLU A 126 8.24 12.63 -18.36
C GLU A 126 8.09 12.03 -16.97
N THR A 127 7.17 12.59 -16.18
CA THR A 127 7.00 12.23 -14.78
C THR A 127 5.53 12.10 -14.39
N PHE A 128 5.26 11.12 -13.55
CA PHE A 128 4.06 11.02 -12.72
C PHE A 128 4.48 10.56 -11.32
N THR A 129 3.66 10.86 -10.31
CA THR A 129 4.01 10.64 -8.90
C THR A 129 3.00 9.75 -8.21
N LEU A 130 3.50 8.76 -7.46
CA LEU A 130 2.72 7.98 -6.51
C LEU A 130 2.95 8.51 -5.09
N SER A 131 1.85 8.73 -4.38
CA SER A 131 1.83 9.08 -2.96
C SER A 131 0.81 8.19 -2.24
N GLY A 132 0.94 8.03 -0.93
CA GLY A 132 -0.03 7.25 -0.18
C GLY A 132 0.13 7.37 1.32
N ALA A 133 -0.89 6.92 2.02
CA ALA A 133 -0.96 6.86 3.47
C ALA A 133 -1.65 5.57 3.91
N SER A 134 -1.17 5.01 5.02
CA SER A 134 -1.92 3.99 5.77
C SER A 134 -3.05 4.63 6.56
N SER A 135 -3.98 3.81 7.07
CA SER A 135 -5.02 4.30 7.97
C SER A 135 -4.53 4.97 9.27
N SER A 136 -3.30 4.69 9.71
CA SER A 136 -2.71 5.38 10.87
C SER A 136 -2.34 6.83 10.53
N GLN A 137 -1.91 7.08 9.28
CA GLN A 137 -1.46 8.39 8.82
C GLN A 137 -2.61 9.30 8.35
N THR A 138 -3.82 8.79 8.15
CA THR A 138 -5.00 9.55 7.72
C THR A 138 -5.94 9.96 8.88
N GLY A 139 -5.46 9.89 10.12
CA GLY A 139 -6.21 10.21 11.35
C GLY A 139 -6.54 11.68 11.56
#